data_AF-A0A101FRP9-F1
#
_entry.id   AF-A0A101FRP9-F1
#
_cell.length_a   1.000
_cell.length_b   1.000
_cell.length_c   1.000
_cell.angle_alpha   90.00
_cell.angle_beta   90.00
_cell.angle_gamma   90.00
#
_symmetry.space_group_name_H-M   'P 1'
#
loop_
_entity.id
_entity.type
_entity.pdbx_description
1 polymer ?
#
loop_
_entity_poly.entity_id
_entity_poly.type
_entity_poly.pdbx_seq_one_letter_code
_entity_poly.pdbx_strand_id
1 'polypeptide(L)'
;MSLLLNVINVAFQVYAYLMLFRVLLSWVRHNPANPVIRFIYEVTEPVLGLFRRIIPPIGMIDISPIVAFIALDLARRLLIYLLLTVF
;
A
#
# COMPACT_ATOMS: atom_id res chain seq x y z
N MET A 1 -3.07 -25.37 2.32
CA MET A 1 -3.29 -24.35 1.28
C MET A 1 -4.13 -23.17 1.76
N SER A 2 -5.32 -23.40 2.33
CA SER A 2 -6.22 -22.34 2.83
C SER A 2 -5.58 -21.38 3.84
N LEU A 3 -4.80 -21.89 4.81
CA LEU A 3 -4.10 -21.05 5.79
C LEU A 3 -3.14 -20.07 5.12
N LEU A 4 -2.34 -20.54 4.15
CA LEU A 4 -1.38 -19.71 3.43
C LEU A 4 -2.07 -18.60 2.64
N LEU A 5 -3.15 -18.94 1.93
CA LEU A 5 -3.98 -17.97 1.20
C LEU A 5 -4.57 -16.92 2.14
N ASN A 6 -5.04 -17.33 3.33
CA ASN A 6 -5.58 -16.40 4.32
C ASN A 6 -4.52 -15.44 4.86
N VAL A 7 -3.32 -15.94 5.19
CA VAL A 7 -2.21 -15.10 5.64
C VAL A 7 -1.83 -14.08 4.57
N ILE A 8 -1.71 -14.51 3.31
CA ILE A 8 -1.44 -13.60 2.18
C ILE A 8 -2.55 -12.55 2.06
N ASN A 9 -3.82 -12.96 2.08
CA ASN A 9 -4.95 -12.04 1.99
C ASN A 9 -4.94 -10.99 3.09
N VAL A 10 -4.74 -11.40 4.34
CA VAL A 10 -4.69 -10.50 5.49
C VAL A 10 -3.49 -9.55 5.36
N ALA A 11 -2.31 -10.03 4.98
CA ALA A 11 -1.13 -9.20 4.82
C ALA A 11 -1.35 -8.09 3.77
N PHE A 12 -1.88 -8.45 2.59
CA PHE A 12 -2.19 -7.49 1.54
C PHE A 12 -3.30 -6.52 1.98
N GLN A 13 -4.31 -6.98 2.72
CA GLN A 13 -5.39 -6.12 3.22
C GLN A 13 -4.90 -5.12 4.27
N VAL A 14 -4.04 -5.55 5.20
CA VAL A 14 -3.39 -4.67 6.17
C VAL A 14 -2.54 -3.62 5.46
N TYR A 15 -1.75 -4.03 4.47
CA TYR A 15 -0.92 -3.09 3.71
C TYR A 15 -1.77 -2.08 2.91
N ALA A 16 -2.89 -2.53 2.34
CA ALA A 16 -3.87 -1.64 1.69
C ALA A 16 -4.40 -0.59 2.67
N TYR A 17 -4.77 -0.98 3.90
CA TYR A 17 -5.20 -0.01 4.91
C TYR A 17 -4.09 0.96 5.30
N LEU A 18 -2.84 0.51 5.44
CA LEU A 18 -1.71 1.41 5.71
C LEU A 18 -1.54 2.44 4.59
N MET A 19 -1.65 2.03 3.33
CA MET A 19 -1.64 2.97 2.20
C MET A 19 -2.82 3.92 2.25
N LEU A 20 -4.02 3.46 2.62
CA LEU A 20 -5.19 4.33 2.78
C LEU A 20 -4.92 5.42 3.82
N PHE A 21 -4.43 5.04 5.00
CA PHE A 21 -4.05 5.99 6.04
C PHE A 21 -2.95 6.95 5.57
N ARG A 22 -1.96 6.46 4.80
CA ARG A 22 -0.91 7.30 4.23
C ARG A 22 -1.47 8.40 3.31
N VAL A 23 -2.50 8.09 2.51
CA VAL A 23 -3.21 9.10 1.68
C VAL A 23 -3.92 10.11 2.56
N LEU A 24 -4.72 9.63 3.51
CA LEU A 24 -5.52 10.48 4.38
C LEU A 24 -4.61 11.44 5.17
N LEU A 25 -3.50 10.93 5.69
CA LEU A 25 -2.47 11.72 6.37
C LEU A 25 -1.83 12.76 5.44
N SER A 26 -1.73 12.51 4.13
CA SER A 26 -1.21 13.52 3.19
C SER A 26 -2.15 14.72 3.00
N TRP A 27 -3.46 14.54 3.24
CA TRP A 27 -4.48 15.58 3.07
C TRP A 27 -4.74 16.40 4.34
N VAL A 28 -4.40 15.87 5.51
CA VAL A 28 -4.61 16.53 6.80
C VAL A 28 -3.28 16.87 7.46
N ARG A 29 -3.21 18.02 8.13
CA ARG A 29 -2.05 18.35 8.97
C ARG A 29 -2.00 17.39 10.15
N HIS A 30 -0.82 16.84 10.41
CA HIS A 30 -0.59 15.86 11.48
C HIS A 30 0.82 16.04 12.07
N ASN A 31 1.04 15.48 13.25
CA ASN A 31 2.35 15.54 13.91
C ASN A 31 3.26 14.38 13.41
N PRO A 32 4.35 14.67 12.67
CA PRO A 32 5.25 13.63 12.15
C PRO A 32 6.04 12.90 13.24
N ALA A 33 6.13 13.46 14.46
CA ALA A 33 6.79 12.80 15.59
C ALA A 33 5.93 11.67 16.22
N ASN A 34 4.67 11.53 15.83
CA ASN A 34 3.83 10.43 16.31
C ASN A 34 4.38 9.10 15.77
N PRO A 35 4.71 8.12 16.63
CA PRO A 35 5.34 6.87 16.21
C PRO A 35 4.47 6.05 15.24
N VAL A 36 3.14 6.11 15.36
CA VAL A 36 2.22 5.39 14.45
C VAL A 36 2.25 6.02 13.06
N ILE A 37 2.24 7.36 12.99
CA ILE A 37 2.33 8.07 11.71
C ILE A 37 3.67 7.78 11.05
N ARG A 38 4.76 7.89 11.82
CA ARG A 38 6.12 7.59 11.32
C ARG A 38 6.21 6.16 10.78
N PHE A 39 5.67 5.19 11.50
CA PHE A 39 5.61 3.79 11.05
C PHE A 39 4.84 3.64 9.73
N ILE A 40 3.66 4.26 9.60
CA ILE A 40 2.88 4.22 8.36
C ILE A 40 3.71 4.78 7.20
N TYR A 41 4.40 5.90 7.41
CA TYR A 41 5.27 6.50 6.39
C TYR A 41 6.41 5.56 6.01
N GLU A 42 7.18 5.05 6.97
CA GLU A 42 8.33 4.17 6.72
C GLU A 42 7.95 2.89 5.98
N VAL A 43 6.80 2.27 6.31
CA VAL A 43 6.35 1.02 5.68
C VAL A 43 5.78 1.24 4.27
N THR A 44 5.15 2.38 4.02
CA THR A 44 4.51 2.67 2.72
C THR A 44 5.43 3.38 1.74
N GLU A 45 6.48 4.06 2.21
CA GLU A 45 7.37 4.87 1.37
C GLU A 45 8.12 4.08 0.28
N PRO A 46 8.63 2.86 0.49
CA PRO A 46 9.31 2.11 -0.57
C PRO A 46 8.41 1.88 -1.79
N VAL A 47 7.12 1.64 -1.57
CA VAL A 47 6.15 1.40 -2.64
C VAL A 47 5.69 2.72 -3.23
N LEU A 48 5.20 3.66 -2.42
CA LEU A 48 4.70 4.94 -2.90
C LEU A 48 5.78 5.82 -3.53
N GLY A 49 7.01 5.77 -3.00
CA GLY A 49 8.16 6.47 -3.56
C GLY A 49 8.51 6.01 -4.97
N LEU A 50 8.32 4.73 -5.29
CA LEU A 50 8.45 4.24 -6.67
C LEU A 50 7.35 4.80 -7.56
N PHE A 51 6.09 4.80 -7.10
CA PHE A 51 4.98 5.36 -7.87
C PHE A 51 5.09 6.87 -8.08
N ARG A 52 5.57 7.64 -7.09
CA ARG A 52 5.80 9.08 -7.20
C ARG A 52 6.84 9.45 -8.25
N ARG A 53 7.79 8.56 -8.57
CA ARG A 53 8.74 8.77 -9.68
C ARG A 53 8.07 8.70 -11.05
N ILE A 54 6.99 7.92 -11.16
CA ILE A 54 6.24 7.73 -12.42
C ILE A 54 5.12 8.78 -12.52
N ILE A 55 4.42 9.02 -11.42
CA ILE A 55 3.27 9.92 -11.33
C ILE A 55 3.53 10.88 -10.17
N PRO A 56 4.15 12.04 -10.44
CA PRO A 56 4.43 13.03 -9.42
C PRO A 56 3.12 13.60 -8.82
N PRO A 57 3.14 14.05 -7.55
CA PRO A 57 1.98 14.68 -6.92
C PRO A 57 1.50 15.90 -7.72
N ILE A 58 0.18 16.10 -7.80
CA ILE A 58 -0.41 17.29 -8.42
C ILE A 58 -0.74 18.28 -7.31
N GLY A 59 0.15 19.26 -7.11
CA GLY A 59 0.04 20.21 -6.00
C GLY A 59 0.22 19.51 -4.64
N MET A 60 -0.76 19.66 -3.75
CA MET A 60 -0.78 19.02 -2.42
C MET A 60 -1.44 17.63 -2.42
N ILE A 61 -2.02 17.21 -3.55
CA ILE A 61 -2.77 15.96 -3.65
C ILE A 61 -1.84 14.87 -4.19
N ASP A 62 -1.50 13.91 -3.33
CA ASP A 62 -0.80 12.70 -3.75
C ASP A 62 -1.81 11.75 -4.40
N ILE A 63 -1.78 11.65 -5.75
CA ILE A 63 -2.62 10.73 -6.55
C ILE A 63 -1.94 9.35 -6.67
N SER A 64 -0.65 9.26 -6.38
CA SER A 64 0.11 8.00 -6.40
C SER A 64 -0.56 6.84 -5.64
N PRO A 65 -1.32 7.06 -4.53
CA PRO A 65 -1.97 5.97 -3.83
C PRO A 65 -3.06 5.27 -4.63
N ILE A 66 -3.79 5.95 -5.51
CA ILE A 66 -4.82 5.31 -6.35
C ILE A 66 -4.17 4.25 -7.24
N VAL A 67 -3.04 4.60 -7.85
CA VAL A 67 -2.28 3.71 -8.73
C VAL A 67 -1.61 2.61 -7.91
N ALA A 68 -1.11 2.94 -6.72
CA ALA A 68 -0.55 1.95 -5.81
C ALA A 68 -1.59 0.93 -5.33
N PHE A 69 -2.85 1.32 -5.11
CA PHE A 69 -3.94 0.40 -4.78
C PHE A 69 -4.22 -0.59 -5.91
N ILE A 70 -4.28 -0.10 -7.15
CA ILE A 70 -4.48 -0.95 -8.33
C ILE A 70 -3.32 -1.94 -8.47
N ALA A 71 -2.08 -1.45 -8.34
CA ALA A 71 -0.90 -2.30 -8.42
C ALA A 71 -0.86 -3.35 -7.30
N LEU A 72 -1.26 -2.98 -6.08
CA LEU A 72 -1.32 -3.89 -4.95
C LEU A 72 -2.36 -5.01 -5.16
N ASP A 73 -3.57 -4.67 -5.63
CA ASP A 73 -4.59 -5.68 -5.92
C ASP A 73 -4.17 -6.62 -7.06
N LEU A 74 -3.54 -6.08 -8.10
CA LEU A 74 -3.00 -6.89 -9.20
C LEU A 74 -1.91 -7.84 -8.69
N ALA A 75 -0.98 -7.35 -7.87
CA ALA A 75 0.07 -8.17 -7.27
C ALA A 75 -0.51 -9.28 -6.38
N ARG A 76 -1.53 -8.96 -5.57
CA ARG A 76 -2.24 -9.95 -4.74
C ARG A 76 -2.86 -11.06 -5.60
N ARG A 77 -3.61 -10.68 -6.64
CA ARG A 77 -4.29 -11.65 -7.53
C ARG A 77 -3.29 -12.53 -8.26
N LEU A 78 -2.21 -11.93 -8.78
CA LEU A 78 -1.14 -12.67 -9.47
C LEU A 78 -0.48 -13.68 -8.52
N LEU A 79 -0.14 -13.26 -7.30
CA LEU A 79 0.48 -14.14 -6.32
C LEU A 79 -0.43 -15.32 -5.96
N ILE A 80 -1.73 -15.06 -5.71
CA ILE A 80 -2.71 -16.09 -5.41
C ILE A 80 -2.87 -17.05 -6.59
N TYR A 81 -2.99 -16.53 -7.81
CA TYR A 81 -3.10 -17.34 -9.01
C TYR A 81 -1.89 -18.27 -9.16
N LEU A 82 -0.68 -17.73 -9.07
CA LEU A 82 0.55 -18.52 -9.14
C LEU A 82 0.58 -19.61 -8.07
N LEU A 83 0.24 -19.27 -6.82
CA LEU A 83 0.20 -20.22 -5.71
C LEU A 83 -0.78 -21.38 -5.99
N LEU A 84 -1.96 -21.09 -6.54
CA LEU A 84 -2.98 -22.09 -6.87
C LEU A 84 -2.63 -22.93 -8.10
N THR A 85 -1.83 -22.39 -9.03
CA THR A 85 -1.43 -23.11 -10.24
C THR A 85 -0.21 -24.01 -10.05
N VAL A 86 0.67 -23.67 -9.11
CA VAL A 86 1.92 -24.40 -8.87
C VAL A 86 1.75 -25.54 -7.85
N PHE A 87 0.81 -25.40 -6.93
CA PHE A 87 0.58 -26.33 -5.80
C PHE A 87 -0.85 -26.83 -5.78
#